data_AF-A0A8C5M409-F1
#
_entry.id   AF-A0A8C5M409-F1
#
_cell.length_a   1.000
_cell.length_b   1.000
_cell.length_c   1.000
_cell.angle_alpha   90.00
_cell.angle_beta   90.00
_cell.angle_gamma   90.00
#
_symmetry.space_group_name_H-M   'P 1'
#
loop_
_entity.id
_entity.type
_entity.pdbx_description
1 polymer ?
#
loop_
_entity_poly.entity_id
_entity_poly.type
_entity_poly.pdbx_seq_one_letter_code
_entity_poly.pdbx_strand_id
1 'polypeptide(L)'
;MSEQDTALFVGDPRALLKWHRTEIAVAVTDLFPLLHGMMDRDLVTEDRFQEIQQAAEGVGSQKASHALLTWLLSRDVRTIQRFWSLLSSEYILSSYPRLSGLRSALKSVTESLAHRKARRSPPSSKSIHQQKTQAKRKAGGDKDNGSVTHSSCTGKVIFKVNYGVNICT
;
A
#
# COMPACT_ATOMS: atom_id res chain seq x y z
N MET A 1 -27.20 -14.87 -0.56
CA MET A 1 -26.67 -13.78 -1.41
C MET A 1 -25.55 -14.36 -2.25
N SER A 2 -25.64 -14.24 -3.57
CA SER A 2 -24.89 -15.04 -4.54
C SER A 2 -23.40 -14.69 -4.61
N GLU A 3 -22.54 -15.69 -4.51
CA GLU A 3 -21.07 -15.60 -4.61
C GLU A 3 -20.55 -15.08 -5.97
N GLN A 4 -21.43 -14.91 -6.96
CA GLN A 4 -21.09 -14.56 -8.34
C GLN A 4 -20.89 -13.05 -8.57
N ASP A 5 -21.53 -12.18 -7.78
CA ASP A 5 -21.32 -10.72 -7.89
C ASP A 5 -19.91 -10.34 -7.41
N THR A 6 -19.41 -11.02 -6.38
CA THR A 6 -18.06 -10.85 -5.84
C THR A 6 -16.99 -11.07 -6.91
N ALA A 7 -17.21 -12.02 -7.84
CA ALA A 7 -16.26 -12.38 -8.90
C ALA A 7 -15.99 -11.24 -9.90
N LEU A 8 -16.96 -10.34 -10.13
CA LEU A 8 -16.79 -9.19 -11.03
C LEU A 8 -15.93 -8.07 -10.41
N PHE A 9 -15.80 -8.06 -9.08
CA PHE A 9 -14.96 -7.11 -8.35
C PHE A 9 -13.57 -7.69 -8.02
N VAL A 10 -13.32 -8.97 -8.28
CA VAL A 10 -12.04 -9.64 -8.02
C VAL A 10 -10.95 -8.99 -8.87
N GLY A 11 -10.19 -8.09 -8.25
CA GLY A 11 -9.01 -7.46 -8.83
C GLY A 11 -9.10 -5.97 -9.10
N ASP A 12 -10.30 -5.35 -9.09
CA ASP A 12 -10.43 -3.88 -9.12
C ASP A 12 -10.62 -3.30 -7.70
N PRO A 13 -9.55 -2.74 -7.10
CA PRO A 13 -9.63 -2.19 -5.75
C PRO A 13 -10.59 -0.99 -5.65
N ARG A 14 -10.85 -0.26 -6.76
CA ARG A 14 -11.80 0.88 -6.73
C ARG A 14 -13.24 0.39 -6.70
N ALA A 15 -13.57 -0.57 -7.57
CA ALA A 15 -14.91 -1.12 -7.63
C ALA A 15 -15.27 -1.83 -6.32
N LEU A 16 -14.32 -2.56 -5.72
CA LEU A 16 -14.49 -3.16 -4.40
C LEU A 16 -14.70 -2.10 -3.30
N LEU A 17 -14.01 -0.95 -3.39
CA LEU A 17 -14.14 0.12 -2.40
C LEU A 17 -15.52 0.76 -2.51
N LYS A 18 -16.03 0.91 -3.74
CA LYS A 18 -17.37 1.40 -4.01
C LYS A 18 -18.43 0.47 -3.42
N TRP A 19 -18.23 -0.84 -3.53
CA TRP A 19 -19.14 -1.86 -2.99
C TRP A 19 -19.20 -1.84 -1.46
N HIS A 20 -18.04 -1.84 -0.80
CA HIS A 20 -17.96 -1.92 0.66
C HIS A 20 -17.95 -0.55 1.37
N ARG A 21 -18.15 0.55 0.64
CA ARG A 21 -18.03 1.91 1.18
C ARG A 21 -18.85 2.13 2.45
N THR A 22 -20.12 1.74 2.42
CA THR A 22 -21.04 1.93 3.55
C THR A 22 -20.70 0.98 4.70
N GLU A 23 -20.36 -0.27 4.39
CA GLU A 23 -19.98 -1.27 5.39
C GLU A 23 -18.74 -0.83 6.18
N ILE A 24 -17.71 -0.35 5.48
CA ILE A 24 -16.50 0.22 6.09
C ILE A 24 -16.87 1.46 6.92
N ALA A 25 -17.66 2.39 6.36
CA ALA A 25 -18.02 3.62 7.05
C ALA A 25 -18.77 3.37 8.37
N VAL A 26 -19.71 2.42 8.36
CA VAL A 26 -20.47 2.04 9.56
C VAL A 26 -19.57 1.34 10.57
N ALA A 27 -18.60 0.53 10.12
CA ALA A 27 -17.65 -0.17 10.96
C ALA A 27 -16.67 0.76 11.70
N VAL A 28 -16.37 1.93 11.13
CA VAL A 28 -15.51 2.97 11.71
C VAL A 28 -16.30 3.78 12.75
N THR A 29 -16.18 3.41 14.03
CA THR A 29 -16.77 4.15 15.17
C THR A 29 -15.96 5.39 15.56
N ASP A 30 -14.65 5.27 15.50
CA ASP A 30 -13.69 6.31 15.84
C ASP A 30 -12.84 6.58 14.60
N LEU A 31 -12.67 7.84 14.23
CA LEU A 31 -11.84 8.21 13.07
C LEU A 31 -10.36 8.19 13.37
N PHE A 32 -9.94 8.26 14.64
CA PHE A 32 -8.54 8.43 15.00
C PHE A 32 -7.62 7.36 14.39
N PRO A 33 -7.84 6.04 14.60
CA PRO A 33 -6.96 4.99 14.06
C PRO A 33 -6.89 4.99 12.52
N LEU A 34 -8.02 5.24 11.86
CA LEU A 34 -8.12 5.25 10.41
C LEU A 34 -7.42 6.47 9.81
N LEU A 35 -7.74 7.67 10.29
CA LEU A 35 -7.30 8.91 9.70
C LEU A 35 -5.80 9.15 9.93
N HIS A 36 -5.29 8.83 11.13
CA HIS A 36 -3.85 8.87 11.40
C HIS A 36 -3.11 7.81 10.60
N GLY A 37 -3.68 6.60 10.47
CA GLY A 37 -3.13 5.57 9.61
C GLY A 37 -3.03 5.96 8.14
N MET A 38 -3.97 6.78 7.65
CA MET A 38 -3.92 7.34 6.30
C MET A 38 -2.85 8.43 6.18
N MET A 39 -2.71 9.27 7.22
CA MET A 39 -1.71 10.35 7.27
C MET A 39 -0.28 9.81 7.29
N ASP A 40 0.00 8.83 8.16
CA ASP A 40 1.33 8.19 8.31
C ASP A 40 1.83 7.50 7.02
N ARG A 41 0.92 7.23 6.08
CA ARG A 41 1.21 6.58 4.80
C ARG A 41 1.07 7.52 3.61
N ASP A 42 0.91 8.83 3.84
CA ASP A 42 0.73 9.84 2.80
C ASP A 42 -0.46 9.53 1.87
N LEU A 43 -1.58 9.02 2.42
CA LEU A 43 -2.81 8.75 1.66
C LEU A 43 -3.76 9.95 1.64
N VAL A 44 -3.59 10.87 2.59
CA VAL A 44 -4.32 12.13 2.71
C VAL A 44 -3.32 13.26 2.92
N THR A 45 -3.67 14.46 2.45
CA THR A 45 -2.93 15.68 2.77
C THR A 45 -3.36 16.21 4.14
N GLU A 46 -2.54 17.07 4.75
CA GLU A 46 -2.88 17.75 6.02
C GLU A 46 -4.22 18.49 5.91
N ASP A 47 -4.42 19.27 4.85
CA ASP A 47 -5.68 19.99 4.63
C ASP A 47 -6.89 19.05 4.66
N ARG A 48 -6.75 17.88 4.01
CA ARG A 48 -7.83 16.89 3.96
C ARG A 48 -8.01 16.18 5.29
N PHE A 49 -6.93 15.93 6.02
CA PHE A 49 -6.96 15.38 7.37
C PHE A 49 -7.78 16.31 8.29
N GLN A 50 -7.45 17.59 8.31
CA GLN A 50 -8.15 18.60 9.12
C GLN A 50 -9.62 18.75 8.72
N GLU A 51 -9.91 18.81 7.42
CA GLU A 51 -11.30 18.90 6.90
C GLU A 51 -12.17 17.74 7.39
N ILE A 52 -11.64 16.51 7.34
CA ILE A 52 -12.38 15.31 7.78
C ILE A 52 -12.52 15.27 9.31
N GLN A 53 -11.48 15.69 10.03
CA GLN A 53 -11.53 15.76 11.49
C GLN A 53 -12.61 16.76 11.96
N GLN A 54 -12.65 17.96 11.37
CA GLN A 54 -13.69 18.95 11.64
C GLN A 54 -15.09 18.47 11.24
N ALA A 55 -15.20 17.81 10.06
CA ALA A 55 -16.48 17.24 9.64
C ALA A 55 -17.00 16.20 10.63
N ALA A 56 -16.11 15.42 11.25
CA ALA A 56 -16.49 14.40 12.22
C ALA A 56 -17.16 14.98 13.47
N GLU A 57 -16.76 16.16 13.92
CA GLU A 57 -17.37 16.85 15.06
C GLU A 57 -18.83 17.24 14.78
N GLY A 58 -19.14 17.59 13.53
CA GLY A 58 -20.49 17.99 13.12
C GLY A 58 -21.40 16.82 12.73
N VAL A 59 -20.91 15.89 11.89
CA VAL A 59 -21.73 14.81 11.29
C VAL A 59 -21.48 13.43 11.88
N GLY A 60 -20.46 13.28 12.74
CA GLY A 60 -20.05 12.02 13.34
C GLY A 60 -19.11 11.18 12.47
N SER A 61 -18.37 10.28 13.12
CA SER A 61 -17.31 9.46 12.52
C SER A 61 -17.74 8.69 11.28
N GLN A 62 -18.95 8.13 11.29
CA GLN A 62 -19.45 7.29 10.19
C GLN A 62 -19.77 8.09 8.93
N LYS A 63 -20.34 9.29 9.08
CA LYS A 63 -20.65 10.16 7.93
C LYS A 63 -19.38 10.80 7.38
N ALA A 64 -18.50 11.25 8.27
CA ALA A 64 -17.19 11.78 7.89
C ALA A 64 -16.30 10.71 7.22
N SER A 65 -16.30 9.46 7.72
CA SER A 65 -15.61 8.35 7.06
C SER A 65 -16.23 8.05 5.70
N HIS A 66 -17.57 8.02 5.56
CA HIS A 66 -18.21 7.83 4.26
C HIS A 66 -17.84 8.93 3.25
N ALA A 67 -17.75 10.19 3.69
CA ALA A 67 -17.29 11.31 2.86
C ALA A 67 -15.81 11.16 2.45
N LEU A 68 -14.94 10.75 3.38
CA LEU A 68 -13.54 10.43 3.11
C LEU A 68 -13.40 9.30 2.07
N LEU A 69 -14.14 8.20 2.21
CA LEU A 69 -14.11 7.09 1.25
C LEU A 69 -14.65 7.51 -0.12
N THR A 70 -15.64 8.43 -0.16
CA THR A 70 -16.15 8.99 -1.41
C THR A 70 -15.10 9.85 -2.12
N TRP A 71 -14.35 10.66 -1.37
CA TRP A 71 -13.19 11.37 -1.91
C TRP A 71 -12.10 10.41 -2.40
N LEU A 72 -11.84 9.34 -1.64
CA LEU A 72 -10.84 8.33 -1.98
C LEU A 72 -11.13 7.61 -3.31
N LEU A 73 -12.41 7.39 -3.64
CA LEU A 73 -12.81 6.82 -4.94
C LEU A 73 -12.36 7.68 -6.14
N SER A 74 -12.20 8.99 -5.92
CA SER A 74 -11.72 9.94 -6.94
C SER A 74 -10.19 10.03 -6.99
N ARG A 75 -9.45 9.24 -6.19
CA ARG A 75 -7.99 9.16 -6.20
C ARG A 75 -7.50 8.06 -7.14
N ASP A 76 -6.20 8.06 -7.38
CA ASP A 76 -5.56 7.07 -8.24
C ASP A 76 -5.64 5.67 -7.63
N VAL A 77 -5.52 4.66 -8.51
CA VAL A 77 -5.64 3.25 -8.10
C VAL A 77 -4.55 2.82 -7.10
N ARG A 78 -3.37 3.46 -7.08
CA ARG A 78 -2.29 3.11 -6.15
C ARG A 78 -2.65 3.57 -4.74
N THR A 79 -3.17 4.79 -4.60
CA THR A 79 -3.67 5.31 -3.32
C THR A 79 -4.77 4.41 -2.76
N ILE A 80 -5.72 4.00 -3.60
CA ILE A 80 -6.78 3.05 -3.20
C ILE A 80 -6.19 1.71 -2.75
N GLN A 81 -5.18 1.17 -3.44
CA GLN A 81 -4.51 -0.07 -3.01
C GLN A 81 -3.75 0.05 -1.70
N ARG A 82 -3.08 1.18 -1.47
CA ARG A 82 -2.40 1.44 -0.19
C ARG A 82 -3.41 1.59 0.95
N PHE A 83 -4.56 2.18 0.69
CA PHE A 83 -5.67 2.21 1.64
C PHE A 83 -6.19 0.81 1.98
N TRP A 84 -6.33 -0.08 1.01
CA TRP A 84 -6.68 -1.47 1.31
C TRP A 84 -5.63 -2.19 2.16
N SER A 85 -4.35 -1.91 1.90
CA SER A 85 -3.23 -2.40 2.69
C SER A 85 -3.17 -1.79 4.11
N LEU A 86 -3.81 -0.63 4.31
CA LEU A 86 -4.01 0.00 5.61
C LEU A 86 -5.11 -0.75 6.38
N LEU A 87 -6.28 -0.93 5.74
CA LEU A 87 -7.40 -1.65 6.33
C LEU A 87 -7.07 -3.10 6.71
N SER A 88 -6.17 -3.74 5.95
CA SER A 88 -5.71 -5.11 6.26
C SER A 88 -4.66 -5.19 7.37
N SER A 89 -4.23 -4.05 7.93
CA SER A 89 -3.25 -4.04 9.01
C SER A 89 -3.88 -4.50 10.31
N GLU A 90 -3.15 -5.27 11.11
CA GLU A 90 -3.68 -5.82 12.36
C GLU A 90 -4.15 -4.74 13.34
N TYR A 91 -3.46 -3.59 13.39
CA TYR A 91 -3.88 -2.52 14.28
C TYR A 91 -5.26 -1.97 13.88
N ILE A 92 -5.54 -1.75 12.58
CA ILE A 92 -6.85 -1.29 12.10
C ILE A 92 -7.93 -2.35 12.38
N LEU A 93 -7.62 -3.62 12.14
CA LEU A 93 -8.56 -4.71 12.40
C LEU A 93 -8.84 -4.89 13.90
N SER A 94 -7.86 -4.61 14.76
CA SER A 94 -8.04 -4.60 16.21
C SER A 94 -8.86 -3.40 16.69
N SER A 95 -8.68 -2.24 16.07
CA SER A 95 -9.47 -1.02 16.36
C SER A 95 -10.91 -1.13 15.86
N TYR A 96 -11.15 -1.85 14.77
CA TYR A 96 -12.50 -2.04 14.20
C TYR A 96 -12.82 -3.52 13.96
N PRO A 97 -13.22 -4.27 15.01
CA PRO A 97 -13.56 -5.70 14.90
C PRO A 97 -14.67 -6.00 13.90
N ARG A 98 -15.55 -5.02 13.62
CA ARG A 98 -16.62 -5.13 12.63
C ARG A 98 -16.12 -5.25 11.19
N LEU A 99 -14.87 -4.89 10.91
CA LEU A 99 -14.22 -5.14 9.62
C LEU A 99 -13.86 -6.62 9.41
N SER A 100 -14.04 -7.48 10.41
CA SER A 100 -13.79 -8.93 10.29
C SER A 100 -14.64 -9.59 9.19
N GLY A 101 -15.85 -9.09 8.94
CA GLY A 101 -16.70 -9.54 7.82
C GLY A 101 -16.08 -9.29 6.45
N LEU A 102 -15.16 -8.33 6.36
CA LEU A 102 -14.50 -7.90 5.13
C LEU A 102 -13.16 -8.62 4.88
N ARG A 103 -12.78 -9.60 5.70
CA ARG A 103 -11.47 -10.27 5.62
C ARG A 103 -11.22 -10.95 4.28
N SER A 104 -12.25 -11.54 3.67
CA SER A 104 -12.15 -12.17 2.34
C SER A 104 -11.82 -11.15 1.24
N ALA A 105 -12.50 -9.99 1.26
CA ALA A 105 -12.25 -8.88 0.34
C ALA A 105 -10.84 -8.29 0.55
N LEU A 106 -10.42 -8.09 1.80
CA LEU A 106 -9.06 -7.64 2.15
C LEU A 106 -7.98 -8.61 1.65
N LYS A 107 -8.22 -9.92 1.80
CA LYS A 107 -7.31 -10.97 1.29
C LYS A 107 -7.23 -10.92 -0.24
N SER A 108 -8.37 -10.81 -0.93
CA SER A 108 -8.40 -10.73 -2.40
C SER A 108 -7.58 -9.55 -2.95
N VAL A 109 -7.67 -8.37 -2.34
CA VAL A 109 -6.88 -7.19 -2.78
C VAL A 109 -5.39 -7.35 -2.47
N THR A 110 -5.04 -7.88 -1.31
CA THR A 110 -3.64 -8.10 -0.93
C THR A 110 -2.97 -9.18 -1.78
N GLU A 111 -3.67 -10.26 -2.09
CA GLU A 111 -3.20 -11.28 -3.05
C GLU A 111 -3.03 -10.66 -4.44
N SER A 112 -3.97 -9.83 -4.90
CA SER A 112 -3.85 -9.12 -6.19
C SER A 112 -2.63 -8.18 -6.21
N LEU A 113 -2.32 -7.50 -5.10
CA LEU A 113 -1.12 -6.68 -4.95
C LEU A 113 0.16 -7.52 -5.00
N ALA A 114 0.17 -8.68 -4.36
CA ALA A 114 1.30 -9.62 -4.35
C ALA A 114 1.58 -10.23 -5.72
N HIS A 115 0.54 -10.61 -6.47
CA HIS A 115 0.67 -11.15 -7.83
C HIS A 115 1.33 -10.16 -8.80
N ARG A 116 1.07 -8.84 -8.64
CA ARG A 116 1.74 -7.81 -9.45
C ARG A 116 3.21 -7.62 -9.07
N LYS A 117 3.58 -7.93 -7.83
CA LYS A 117 4.96 -7.85 -7.34
C LYS A 117 5.78 -9.08 -7.76
N ALA A 118 5.16 -10.27 -7.75
CA ALA A 118 5.79 -11.51 -8.21
C ALA A 118 6.10 -11.52 -9.72
N ARG A 119 5.31 -10.80 -10.54
CA ARG A 119 5.56 -10.63 -11.98
C ARG A 119 6.69 -9.64 -12.31
N ARG A 120 7.28 -8.98 -11.30
CA ARG A 120 8.60 -8.32 -11.40
C ARG A 120 9.69 -9.28 -10.93
N SER A 121 9.78 -10.45 -11.56
CA SER A 121 11.00 -11.26 -11.52
C SER A 121 12.03 -10.59 -12.46
N PRO A 122 13.34 -10.68 -12.18
CA PRO A 122 14.37 -10.06 -13.01
C PRO A 122 14.26 -10.56 -14.46
N PRO A 123 14.71 -9.80 -15.47
CA PRO A 123 14.83 -10.35 -16.81
C PRO A 123 15.73 -11.59 -16.73
N SER A 124 15.13 -12.75 -16.97
CA SER A 124 15.82 -13.99 -17.24
C SER A 124 16.78 -13.72 -18.39
N SER A 125 18.08 -13.64 -18.09
CA SER A 125 19.14 -13.70 -19.08
C SER A 125 19.03 -15.06 -19.77
N LYS A 126 18.31 -15.10 -20.89
CA LYS A 126 18.36 -16.22 -21.81
C LYS A 126 19.60 -16.08 -22.69
N SER A 127 20.23 -17.23 -22.89
CA SER A 127 21.11 -17.60 -24.00
C SER A 127 22.61 -17.49 -23.74
N ILE A 128 23.28 -18.64 -23.72
CA ILE A 128 24.33 -19.06 -24.67
C ILE A 128 24.34 -20.61 -24.58
N HIS A 129 23.53 -21.29 -25.40
CA HIS A 129 23.97 -21.96 -26.64
C HIS A 129 25.18 -22.89 -26.43
N GLN A 130 24.88 -24.18 -26.24
CA GLN A 130 25.85 -25.26 -26.45
C GLN A 130 26.09 -25.40 -27.96
N GLN A 131 27.30 -25.14 -28.44
CA GLN A 131 27.84 -25.84 -29.60
C GLN A 131 29.34 -26.08 -29.45
N LYS A 132 29.68 -27.37 -29.53
CA LYS A 132 31.03 -27.94 -29.57
C LYS A 132 31.55 -27.89 -31.00
N THR A 133 32.68 -27.23 -31.26
CA THR A 133 33.60 -27.59 -32.36
C THR A 133 35.04 -27.20 -32.05
N GLN A 134 35.93 -28.09 -32.47
CA GLN A 134 37.37 -28.21 -32.25
C GLN A 134 38.17 -27.47 -33.34
N ALA A 135 39.21 -26.68 -33.00
CA ALA A 135 40.47 -26.52 -33.78
C ALA A 135 41.47 -25.48 -33.19
N LYS A 136 42.59 -25.99 -32.66
CA LYS A 136 44.01 -25.70 -33.00
C LYS A 136 44.54 -24.23 -33.11
N ARG A 137 45.41 -23.88 -32.12
CA ARG A 137 46.61 -22.98 -32.11
C ARG A 137 46.34 -21.48 -32.44
N LYS A 138 46.92 -20.45 -31.80
CA LYS A 138 48.31 -20.21 -31.34
C LYS A 138 48.34 -18.89 -30.50
N ALA A 139 49.21 -18.85 -29.48
CA ALA A 139 49.95 -17.70 -28.92
C ALA A 139 49.26 -16.38 -28.48
N GLY A 140 49.42 -16.07 -27.18
CA GLY A 140 50.08 -14.85 -26.71
C GLY A 140 49.19 -13.69 -26.26
N GLY A 141 49.48 -13.16 -25.05
CA GLY A 141 49.14 -11.79 -24.68
C GLY A 141 48.57 -11.62 -23.28
N ASP A 142 49.45 -11.52 -22.29
CA ASP A 142 49.18 -11.05 -20.94
C ASP A 142 48.83 -9.54 -20.96
N LYS A 143 47.77 -9.11 -20.26
CA LYS A 143 47.58 -7.69 -19.93
C LYS A 143 46.61 -7.49 -18.76
N ASP A 144 47.25 -7.16 -17.64
CA ASP A 144 46.77 -6.47 -16.44
C ASP A 144 45.87 -5.27 -16.75
N ASN A 145 44.80 -5.08 -15.97
CA ASN A 145 44.34 -3.73 -15.61
C ASN A 145 43.41 -3.78 -14.39
N GLY A 146 43.91 -3.26 -13.27
CA GLY A 146 43.10 -3.00 -12.08
C GLY A 146 42.16 -1.80 -12.22
N SER A 147 41.23 -1.66 -11.28
CA SER A 147 41.04 -0.44 -10.48
C SER A 147 39.82 -0.53 -9.57
N VAL A 148 40.12 -0.42 -8.27
CA VAL A 148 39.37 0.20 -7.16
C VAL A 148 38.23 1.15 -7.56
N THR A 149 37.10 1.07 -6.86
CA THR A 149 36.23 2.18 -6.38
C THR A 149 34.88 1.60 -5.91
N HIS A 150 34.14 2.10 -4.93
CA HIS A 150 34.31 3.14 -3.93
C HIS A 150 33.24 2.85 -2.86
N SER A 151 33.57 3.12 -1.61
CA SER A 151 32.65 3.19 -0.49
C SER A 151 31.59 4.27 -0.73
N SER A 152 30.35 4.06 -0.27
CA SER A 152 29.55 5.18 0.22
C SER A 152 28.55 4.72 1.28
N CYS A 153 28.79 5.23 2.49
CA CYS A 153 27.91 5.20 3.64
C CYS A 153 26.81 6.28 3.53
N THR A 154 25.96 6.31 4.56
CA THR A 154 24.99 7.35 4.97
C THR A 154 23.59 7.23 4.35
N GLY A 155 22.49 7.39 5.08
CA GLY A 155 22.30 7.80 6.47
C GLY A 155 20.90 7.41 6.97
N LYS A 156 20.80 7.25 8.29
CA LYS A 156 19.59 6.94 9.04
C LYS A 156 18.86 8.25 9.31
N VAL A 157 17.67 8.45 8.74
CA VAL A 157 16.83 9.60 9.07
C VAL A 157 15.95 9.21 10.26
N ILE A 158 16.20 9.82 11.42
CA ILE A 158 15.34 9.71 12.60
C ILE A 158 14.37 10.89 12.52
N PHE A 159 13.09 10.62 12.27
CA PHE A 159 12.02 11.59 12.48
C PHE A 159 11.63 11.58 13.96
N LYS A 160 11.87 12.69 14.65
CA LYS A 160 11.41 12.96 16.01
C LYS A 160 10.10 13.73 15.91
N VAL A 161 8.97 13.05 16.10
CA VAL A 161 7.66 13.70 16.19
C VAL A 161 7.52 14.25 17.61
N ASN A 162 7.35 15.57 17.73
CA ASN A 162 7.22 16.28 18.99
C ASN A 162 5.73 16.60 19.21
N TYR A 163 5.07 15.82 20.07
CA TYR A 163 3.71 16.14 20.51
C TYR A 163 3.79 17.11 21.69
N GLY A 164 3.78 18.40 21.37
CA GLY A 164 3.59 19.46 22.36
C GLY A 164 2.13 19.51 22.81
N VAL A 165 1.81 18.81 23.90
CA VAL A 165 0.53 18.98 24.60
C VAL A 165 0.73 20.10 25.63
N ASN A 166 0.21 21.30 25.34
CA ASN A 166 -0.04 22.31 26.35
C ASN A 166 -1.40 22.02 26.96
N ILE A 167 -1.42 21.56 28.22
CA ILE A 167 -2.64 21.43 29.01
C ILE A 167 -2.76 22.71 29.81
N CYS A 168 -3.71 23.57 29.44
CA CYS A 168 -4.15 24.70 30.25
C CYS A 168 -5.62 24.48 30.60
N THR A 169 -5.87 24.14 31.86
CA THR A 169 -6.81 24.75 32.83
C THR A 169 -7.09 23.77 33.95
#